data_AF-A0A7K4FGV3-F1
#
_entry.id   AF-A0A7K4FGV3-F1
#
_cell.length_a   1.000
_cell.length_b   1.000
_cell.length_c   1.000
_cell.angle_alpha   90.00
_cell.angle_beta   90.00
_cell.angle_gamma   90.00
#
_symmetry.space_group_name_H-M   'P 1'
#
loop_
_entity.id
_entity.type
_entity.pdbx_description
1 polymer ?
#
loop_
_entity_poly.entity_id
_entity_poly.type
_entity_poly.pdbx_seq_one_letter_code
_entity_poly.pdbx_strand_id
1 'polypeptide(L)' 'ATAETERILAGGGGARRGSILLTSALGLWVRGAAPTLGAGVARATDALDSGTAEALLGRLRELGASRTWAGEE' A
#
# COMPACT_ATOMS: atom_id res chain seq x y z
N ALA A 1 7.27 -2.81 -13.14
CA ALA A 1 6.67 -2.25 -11.91
C ALA A 1 5.70 -3.22 -11.25
N THR A 2 4.78 -3.84 -12.00
CA THR A 2 3.78 -4.81 -11.51
C THR A 2 4.37 -6.03 -10.81
N ALA A 3 5.42 -6.67 -11.36
CA ALA A 3 6.01 -7.87 -10.78
C ALA A 3 6.58 -7.68 -9.36
N GLU A 4 7.17 -6.51 -9.06
CA GLU A 4 7.73 -6.25 -7.73
C GLU A 4 6.63 -5.91 -6.71
N THR A 5 5.56 -5.22 -7.15
CA THR A 5 4.37 -5.00 -6.32
C THR A 5 3.72 -6.33 -5.95
N GLU A 6 3.54 -7.23 -6.92
CA GLU A 6 3.00 -8.58 -6.69
C GLU A 6 3.89 -9.39 -5.74
N ARG A 7 5.21 -9.34 -5.92
CA ARG A 7 6.17 -9.99 -5.03
C ARG A 7 6.03 -9.52 -3.58
N ILE A 8 5.85 -8.22 -3.35
CA ILE A 8 5.76 -7.67 -1.99
C ILE A 8 4.40 -7.98 -1.36
N LEU A 9 3.31 -7.91 -2.14
CA LEU A 9 1.97 -8.30 -1.68
C LEU A 9 1.90 -9.79 -1.35
N ALA A 10 2.62 -10.64 -2.08
CA ALA A 10 2.76 -12.07 -1.80
C ALA A 10 3.68 -12.38 -0.60
N GLY A 11 4.06 -11.39 0.20
CA GLY A 11 4.89 -11.56 1.41
C GLY A 11 6.41 -11.48 1.16
N GLY A 12 6.85 -11.04 -0.01
CA GLY A 12 8.28 -10.89 -0.34
C GLY A 12 9.02 -9.93 0.60
N GLY A 13 10.09 -10.42 1.22
CA GLY A 13 10.92 -9.64 2.17
C GLY A 13 12.01 -8.77 1.53
N GLY A 14 12.84 -8.15 2.39
CA GLY A 14 14.05 -7.42 2.01
C GLY A 14 13.93 -5.89 2.09
N ALA A 15 14.99 -5.20 1.65
CA ALA A 15 15.14 -3.74 1.80
C ALA A 15 13.97 -2.95 1.19
N ARG A 16 13.43 -3.41 0.06
CA ARG A 16 12.29 -2.75 -0.61
C ARG A 16 11.00 -2.83 0.21
N ARG A 17 10.69 -3.99 0.81
CA ARG A 17 9.57 -4.13 1.74
C ARG A 17 9.74 -3.19 2.93
N GLY A 18 10.95 -3.13 3.49
CA GLY A 18 11.28 -2.18 4.58
C GLY A 18 11.03 -0.72 4.19
N SER A 19 11.46 -0.30 3.00
CA SER A 19 11.24 1.07 2.50
C SER A 19 9.75 1.42 2.32
N ILE A 20 8.94 0.48 1.82
CA ILE A 20 7.50 0.67 1.66
C ILE A 20 6.83 0.81 3.03
N LEU A 21 7.11 -0.11 3.96
CA LEU A 21 6.53 -0.07 5.31
C LEU A 21 6.89 1.24 6.02
N LEU A 22 8.13 1.71 5.89
CA LEU A 22 8.57 2.97 6.48
C LEU A 22 7.85 4.19 5.87
N THR A 23 7.73 4.24 4.54
CA THR A 23 7.07 5.35 3.85
C THR A 23 5.56 5.37 4.12
N SER A 24 4.92 4.20 4.15
CA SER A 24 3.51 4.07 4.54
C SER A 24 3.29 4.48 6.00
N ALA A 25 4.17 4.08 6.91
CA ALA A 25 4.12 4.47 8.31
C ALA A 25 4.24 5.99 8.49
N LEU A 26 5.11 6.65 7.72
CA LEU A 26 5.23 8.11 7.71
C LEU A 26 3.91 8.77 7.31
N GLY A 27 3.25 8.28 6.26
CA GLY A 27 1.95 8.78 5.82
C GLY A 27 0.84 8.58 6.86
N LEU A 28 0.84 7.44 7.55
CA LEU A 28 -0.11 7.16 8.64
C LEU A 28 0.12 8.07 9.84
N TRP A 29 1.38 8.29 10.23
CA TRP A 29 1.71 9.14 11.38
C TRP A 29 1.41 10.62 11.12
N VAL A 30 1.85 11.18 9.99
CA VAL A 30 1.65 12.60 9.66
C VAL A 30 0.17 12.98 9.56
N ARG A 31 -0.70 12.05 9.17
CA ARG A 31 -2.15 12.26 9.11
C ARG A 31 -2.89 11.97 10.43
N GLY A 32 -2.17 11.60 11.50
CA GLY A 32 -2.77 11.22 12.78
C GLY A 32 -3.49 9.86 12.78
N ALA A 33 -3.33 9.06 11.71
CA ALA A 33 -3.90 7.72 11.60
C ALA A 33 -3.09 6.65 12.38
N ALA A 34 -1.90 7.02 12.87
CA ALA A 34 -1.13 6.26 13.85
C ALA A 34 -0.50 7.24 14.87
N PRO A 35 -0.49 6.91 16.18
CA PRO A 35 -0.01 7.82 17.22
C PRO A 35 1.52 8.02 17.21
N THR A 36 2.26 7.07 16.63
CA THR A 36 3.71 7.13 16.48
C THR A 36 4.13 6.51 15.15
N LEU A 37 5.36 6.79 14.70
CA LEU A 37 5.93 6.12 13.53
C LEU A 37 5.98 4.59 13.71
N GLY A 38 6.33 4.10 14.90
CA GLY A 38 6.34 2.67 15.21
C GLY A 38 4.95 2.03 15.12
N ALA A 39 3.92 2.69 15.63
CA ALA A 39 2.54 2.24 15.46
C ALA A 39 2.12 2.26 13.97
N GLY A 40 2.63 3.22 13.19
CA GLY A 40 2.46 3.27 11.75
C GLY A 40 3.09 2.07 11.03
N VAL A 41 4.30 1.66 11.44
CA VAL A 41 4.97 0.47 10.88
C VAL A 41 4.20 -0.80 11.22
N ALA A 42 3.74 -0.94 12.47
CA ALA A 42 2.94 -2.09 12.90
C ALA A 42 1.65 -2.19 12.06
N ARG A 43 0.93 -1.07 11.89
CA ARG A 43 -0.30 -1.02 11.09
C ARG A 43 -0.06 -1.25 9.59
N ALA A 44 1.04 -0.72 9.04
CA ALA A 44 1.40 -0.96 7.64
C ALA A 44 1.78 -2.43 7.41
N THR A 45 2.48 -3.05 8.38
CA THR A 45 2.82 -4.48 8.36
C THR A 45 1.57 -5.33 8.37
N ASP A 46 0.65 -5.06 9.31
CA ASP A 46 -0.62 -5.76 9.41
C ASP A 46 -1.45 -5.63 8.13
N ALA A 47 -1.55 -4.42 7.56
CA ALA A 47 -2.28 -4.21 6.31
C ALA A 47 -1.67 -5.00 5.13
N LEU A 48 -0.34 -5.15 5.10
CA LEU A 48 0.35 -5.92 4.07
C LEU A 48 0.16 -7.43 4.27
N ASP A 49 0.37 -7.92 5.49
CA ASP A 49 0.38 -9.35 5.80
C ASP A 49 -1.02 -9.97 5.93
N SER A 50 -2.02 -9.17 6.29
CA SER A 50 -3.44 -9.59 6.28
C SER A 50 -4.05 -9.64 4.87
N GLY A 51 -3.35 -9.18 3.84
CA GLY A 51 -3.90 -9.04 2.48
C GLY A 51 -4.83 -7.81 2.31
N THR A 52 -5.03 -7.00 3.34
CA THR A 52 -5.86 -5.78 3.26
C THR A 52 -5.36 -4.82 2.18
N ALA A 53 -4.04 -4.65 2.06
CA ALA A 53 -3.41 -3.83 1.03
C ALA A 53 -3.65 -4.38 -0.39
N GLU A 54 -3.62 -5.70 -0.55
CA GLU A 54 -3.91 -6.37 -1.84
C GLU A 54 -5.38 -6.21 -2.23
N ALA A 55 -6.31 -6.40 -1.28
CA ALA A 55 -7.73 -6.21 -1.51
C ALA A 55 -8.06 -4.76 -1.91
N LEU A 56 -7.41 -3.77 -1.29
CA LEU A 56 -7.56 -2.37 -1.68
C LEU A 56 -7.04 -2.11 -3.10
N LEU A 57 -5.89 -2.68 -3.46
CA LEU A 57 -5.35 -2.57 -4.83
C LEU A 57 -6.32 -3.19 -5.85
N GLY A 58 -6.96 -4.31 -5.53
CA GLY A 58 -8.03 -4.91 -6.35
C GLY A 58 -9.16 -3.94 -6.63
N ARG A 59 -9.71 -3.30 -5.58
CA ARG A 59 -10.78 -2.28 -5.72
C ARG A 59 -10.33 -1.07 -6.52
N LEU A 60 -9.09 -0.61 -6.35
CA LEU A 60 -8.54 0.51 -7.12
C LEU A 60 -8.40 0.16 -8.61
N ARG A 61 -8.07 -1.09 -8.94
CA ARG A 61 -8.02 -1.57 -10.33
C ARG A 61 -9.40 -1.61 -10.96
N GLU A 62 -10.40 -2.11 -10.24
CA GLU A 62 -11.80 -2.09 -10.68
C GLU A 62 -12.27 -0.65 -10.94
N LEU A 63 -11.98 0.27 -10.01
CA LEU A 63 -12.32 1.68 -10.17
C LEU A 63 -11.62 2.30 -11.38
N GLY A 64 -10.33 2.01 -11.57
CA GLY A 64 -9.55 2.49 -12.71
C GLY A 64 -10.08 1.95 -14.05
N ALA A 65 -10.53 0.70 -14.10
CA ALA A 65 -11.12 0.10 -15.28
C ALA A 65 -12.51 0.66 -15.61
N SER A 66 -13.26 1.12 -14.60
CA SER A 66 -14.60 1.70 -14.76
C SER A 66 -14.61 3.15 -15.29
N ARG A 67 -13.48 3.85 -15.20
CA ARG A 67 -13.31 5.18 -15.80
C ARG A 67 -12.73 5.05 -17.21
N THR A 68 -13.56 5.23 -18.24
CA THR A 68 -13.07 5.86 -19.47
C THR A 68 -12.60 7.26 -19.09
N TRP A 69 -11.29 7.50 -19.14
CA TRP A 69 -10.73 8.84 -18.97
C TRP A 69 -11.29 9.74 -20.08
N ALA A 70 -12.29 10.56 -19.76
CA ALA A 70 -12.86 11.57 -20.66
C ALA A 70 -11.97 12.82 -20.64
N GLY A 71 -10.76 12.69 -21.17
CA GLY A 71 -9.78 13.75 -21.21
C GLY A 71 -8.88 13.64 -22.42
N GLU A 72 -9.49 13.83 -23.59
CA GLU A 72 -8.87 14.41 -24.78
C GLU A 72 -9.84 15.49 -25.28
N GLU A 73 -9.59 16.75 -24.94
CA GLU A 73 -9.79 17.93 -25.80
C GLU A 73 -8.64 18.90 -25.56
#